data_AF-A0A259IHX5-F1
#
_entry.id   AF-A0A259IHX5-F1
#
_cell.length_a   1.000
_cell.length_b   1.000
_cell.length_c   1.000
_cell.angle_alpha   90.00
_cell.angle_beta   90.00
_cell.angle_gamma   90.00
#
_symmetry.space_group_name_H-M   'P 1'
#
loop_
_entity.id
_entity.type
_entity.pdbx_description
1 polymer ?
#
loop_
_entity_poly.entity_id
_entity_poly.type
_entity_poly.pdbx_seq_one_letter_code
_entity_poly.pdbx_strand_id
1 'polypeptide(L)'
;MNHQIIYYPKDGKPLLMINEWYVWNREHDEGGIPDLAHGFHKVLVPFHWWLSHHKNPDILDRAQDGKIGVWFAADDDILKYSEIIESGKLIWPVVGAYFPFFRDGRSFSTAALLRERFDWQGEIRALGDVLIDQLLQGARVGFDSFELRPDQNLDIALKQFNLYSVTTQNSWREQRATIA
;
A
#
# COMPACT_ATOMS: atom_id res chain seq x y z
N MET A 1 14.03 -5.73 3.88
CA MET A 1 13.25 -5.11 2.80
C MET A 1 13.75 -5.62 1.48
N ASN A 2 12.84 -5.89 0.56
CA ASN A 2 13.24 -6.28 -0.78
C ASN A 2 13.67 -5.03 -1.56
N HIS A 3 14.78 -5.16 -2.30
CA HIS A 3 15.28 -4.08 -3.16
C HIS A 3 14.37 -3.84 -4.37
N GLN A 4 13.53 -4.82 -4.71
CA GLN A 4 12.59 -4.76 -5.82
C GLN A 4 11.17 -5.11 -5.35
N ILE A 5 10.20 -4.44 -5.94
CA ILE A 5 8.78 -4.69 -5.77
C ILE A 5 8.13 -4.92 -7.13
N ILE A 6 6.95 -5.52 -7.11
CA ILE A 6 6.10 -5.61 -8.28
C ILE A 6 5.19 -4.39 -8.30
N TYR A 7 5.11 -3.71 -9.44
CA TYR A 7 4.16 -2.64 -9.69
C TYR A 7 3.23 -3.02 -10.82
N TYR A 8 1.94 -2.87 -10.60
CA TYR A 8 0.86 -3.18 -11.50
C TYR A 8 -0.22 -2.10 -11.37
N PRO A 9 -0.08 -0.94 -12.02
CA PRO A 9 -1.09 0.12 -11.96
C PRO A 9 -2.36 -0.29 -12.69
N LYS A 10 -3.50 0.33 -12.35
CA LYS A 10 -4.85 0.00 -12.86
C LYS A 10 -4.88 -0.36 -14.36
N ASP A 11 -4.39 0.54 -15.20
CA ASP A 11 -4.46 0.46 -16.67
C ASP A 11 -3.11 0.07 -17.32
N GLY A 12 -2.17 -0.45 -16.53
CA GLY A 12 -0.84 -0.81 -17.01
C GLY A 12 -0.59 -2.32 -17.07
N LYS A 13 0.68 -2.68 -17.20
CA LYS A 13 1.15 -4.07 -17.13
C LYS A 13 1.98 -4.25 -15.86
N PRO A 14 2.01 -5.46 -15.27
CA PRO A 14 2.88 -5.74 -14.14
C PRO A 14 4.35 -5.62 -14.55
N LEU A 15 5.14 -4.92 -13.75
CA LEU A 15 6.56 -4.66 -13.98
C LEU A 15 7.33 -4.65 -12.65
N LEU A 16 8.64 -4.88 -12.71
CA LEU A 16 9.52 -4.78 -11.53
C LEU A 16 10.01 -3.34 -11.38
N MET A 17 9.93 -2.81 -10.16
CA MET A 17 10.49 -1.51 -9.80
C MET A 17 11.43 -1.63 -8.62
N ILE A 18 12.36 -0.69 -8.53
CA ILE A 18 13.21 -0.53 -7.35
C ILE A 18 12.35 -0.04 -6.19
N ASN A 19 12.52 -0.62 -5.01
CA ASN A 19 11.83 -0.16 -3.82
C ASN A 19 12.52 1.10 -3.27
N GLU A 20 11.91 2.26 -3.52
CA GLU A 20 12.38 3.54 -2.99
C GLU A 20 11.87 3.84 -1.57
N TRP A 21 10.95 3.04 -1.05
CA TRP A 21 10.25 3.31 0.20
C TRP A 21 10.77 2.44 1.33
N TYR A 22 11.22 3.07 2.40
CA TYR A 22 11.55 2.38 3.63
C TYR A 22 10.29 2.19 4.48
N VAL A 23 9.85 0.94 4.68
CA VAL A 23 8.75 0.61 5.61
C VAL A 23 9.23 0.70 7.05
N TRP A 24 8.82 1.76 7.71
CA TRP A 24 9.19 1.99 9.08
C TRP A 24 8.16 1.34 10.01
N ASN A 25 8.66 0.53 10.93
CA ASN A 25 7.91 -0.08 12.01
C ASN A 25 8.64 0.27 13.31
N ARG A 26 7.93 0.88 14.27
CA ARG A 26 8.55 1.29 15.54
C ARG A 26 7.78 0.76 16.74
N GLU A 27 8.42 -0.19 17.39
CA GLU A 27 8.31 -0.41 18.84
C GLU A 27 9.40 0.35 19.63
N HIS A 28 10.43 0.93 18.99
CA HIS A 28 11.73 1.19 19.65
C HIS A 28 12.37 2.58 19.56
N ASP A 29 11.68 3.64 19.16
CA ASP A 29 12.36 4.94 19.06
C ASP A 29 11.35 6.07 19.34
N GLU A 30 11.56 6.73 20.47
CA GLU A 30 10.81 7.88 20.92
C GLU A 30 11.19 9.12 20.08
N GLY A 31 10.26 9.62 19.27
CA GLY A 31 10.18 11.06 19.03
C GLY A 31 10.52 11.65 17.65
N GLY A 32 10.77 10.88 16.59
CA GLY A 32 10.92 11.47 15.24
C GLY A 32 11.13 10.44 14.14
N ILE A 33 10.63 10.68 12.91
CA ILE A 33 10.89 9.83 11.72
C ILE A 33 12.38 9.47 11.70
N PRO A 34 12.76 8.19 11.49
CA PRO A 34 14.16 7.79 11.51
C PRO A 34 14.91 8.74 10.59
N ASP A 35 15.97 9.37 11.12
CA ASP A 35 16.89 10.11 10.28
C ASP A 35 17.25 9.17 9.14
N LEU A 36 17.04 9.63 7.91
CA LEU A 36 17.09 8.86 6.67
C LEU A 36 18.54 8.46 6.31
N ALA A 37 19.33 8.11 7.33
CA ALA A 37 20.74 7.74 7.32
C ALA A 37 21.07 6.51 6.46
N HIS A 38 20.05 5.84 5.91
CA HIS A 38 20.20 4.64 5.09
C HIS A 38 20.07 4.92 3.57
N GLY A 39 20.12 6.18 3.13
CA GLY A 39 20.06 6.54 1.70
C GLY A 39 18.66 6.45 1.07
N PHE A 40 17.64 6.11 1.85
CA PHE A 40 16.25 6.20 1.43
C PHE A 40 15.74 7.61 1.71
N HIS A 41 15.17 8.27 0.72
CA HIS A 41 14.58 9.61 0.90
C HIS A 41 13.07 9.58 1.19
N LYS A 42 12.46 8.39 1.13
CA LYS A 42 11.01 8.19 1.25
C LYS A 42 10.72 7.11 2.30
N VAL A 43 9.73 7.36 3.15
CA VAL A 43 9.38 6.50 4.29
C VAL A 43 7.88 6.21 4.34
N LEU A 44 7.53 4.97 4.63
CA LEU A 44 6.17 4.53 4.93
C LEU A 44 6.02 4.40 6.44
N VAL A 45 5.16 5.21 7.06
CA VAL A 45 4.93 5.20 8.52
C VAL A 45 3.60 4.54 8.89
N PRO A 46 3.47 3.91 10.07
CA PRO A 46 2.20 3.35 10.53
C PRO A 46 1.14 4.44 10.68
N PHE A 47 -0.11 4.11 10.34
CA PHE A 47 -1.24 5.04 10.46
C PHE A 47 -1.44 5.51 11.90
N HIS A 48 -1.34 4.62 12.90
CA HIS A 48 -1.45 5.01 14.31
C HIS A 48 -0.41 6.07 14.71
N TRP A 49 0.80 6.01 14.14
CA TRP A 49 1.85 6.99 14.41
C TRP A 49 1.53 8.33 13.77
N TRP A 50 1.01 8.30 12.53
CA TRP A 50 0.52 9.49 11.84
C TRP A 50 -0.57 10.22 12.64
N LEU A 51 -1.51 9.49 13.24
CA LEU A 51 -2.56 10.06 14.09
C LEU A 51 -1.99 10.96 15.21
N SER A 52 -0.88 10.57 15.83
CA SER A 52 -0.25 11.34 16.90
C SER A 52 0.63 12.49 16.41
N HIS A 53 1.19 12.41 15.19
CA HIS A 53 2.26 13.31 14.75
C HIS A 53 1.93 14.20 13.55
N HIS A 54 0.80 13.99 12.87
CA HIS A 54 0.39 14.76 11.68
C HIS A 54 0.23 16.28 11.90
N LYS A 55 0.20 16.75 13.15
CA LYS A 55 0.12 18.19 13.46
C LYS A 55 1.49 18.87 13.55
N ASN A 56 2.58 18.10 13.53
CA ASN A 56 3.93 18.65 13.57
C ASN A 56 4.29 19.26 12.20
N PRO A 57 4.69 20.55 12.14
CA PRO A 57 5.05 21.21 10.88
C PRO A 57 6.13 20.48 10.06
N ASP A 58 7.19 19.96 10.68
CA ASP A 58 8.27 19.27 9.94
C ASP A 58 7.76 18.00 9.22
N ILE A 59 6.80 17.30 9.83
CA ILE A 59 6.19 16.10 9.27
C ILE A 59 5.26 16.46 8.13
N LEU A 60 4.49 17.54 8.27
CA LEU A 60 3.62 18.03 7.19
C LEU A 60 4.43 18.49 5.98
N ASP A 61 5.51 19.24 6.19
CA ASP A 61 6.37 19.71 5.10
C ASP A 61 6.99 18.52 4.34
N ARG A 62 7.48 17.50 5.05
CA ARG A 62 8.02 16.27 4.43
C ARG A 62 6.94 15.45 3.71
N ALA A 63 5.71 15.43 4.22
CA ALA A 63 4.61 14.76 3.55
C ALA A 63 4.21 15.50 2.27
N GLN A 64 4.14 16.84 2.31
CA GLN A 64 3.89 17.68 1.13
C GLN A 64 4.99 17.54 0.06
N ASP A 65 6.24 17.35 0.48
CA ASP A 65 7.36 16.99 -0.39
C ASP A 65 7.26 15.59 -1.02
N GLY A 66 6.23 14.80 -0.66
CA GLY A 66 6.04 13.42 -1.14
C GLY A 66 7.05 12.43 -0.57
N LYS A 67 7.68 12.75 0.57
CA LYS A 67 8.67 11.87 1.25
C LYS A 67 8.04 10.94 2.28
N ILE A 68 6.78 11.15 2.63
CA ILE A 68 6.05 10.34 3.61
C ILE A 68 4.81 9.74 2.98
N GLY A 69 4.70 8.42 3.05
CA GLY A 69 3.46 7.70 2.86
C GLY A 69 3.05 7.00 4.15
N VAL A 70 1.84 6.46 4.17
CA VAL A 70 1.26 5.87 5.39
C VAL A 70 0.82 4.44 5.13
N TRP A 71 1.10 3.52 6.03
CA TRP A 71 0.60 2.15 5.96
C TRP A 71 -0.37 1.83 7.09
N PHE A 72 -1.41 1.07 6.77
CA PHE A 72 -2.45 0.63 7.70
C PHE A 72 -2.17 -0.79 8.16
N ALA A 73 -2.28 -1.02 9.47
CA ALA A 73 -2.30 -2.34 10.06
C ALA A 73 -3.62 -3.06 9.77
N ALA A 74 -3.63 -4.38 9.93
CA ALA A 74 -4.80 -5.21 9.64
C ALA A 74 -5.98 -4.95 10.61
N ASP A 75 -5.74 -4.35 11.75
CA ASP A 75 -6.71 -4.00 12.80
C ASP A 75 -7.05 -2.50 12.87
N ASP A 76 -6.50 -1.68 11.97
CA ASP A 76 -6.83 -0.26 11.90
C ASP A 76 -8.30 -0.03 11.46
N ASP A 77 -9.04 0.76 12.24
CA ASP A 77 -10.41 1.16 11.92
C ASP A 77 -10.43 2.40 11.00
N ILE A 78 -10.34 2.15 9.70
CA ILE A 78 -10.28 3.18 8.65
C ILE A 78 -11.52 4.08 8.67
N LEU A 79 -12.70 3.51 8.94
CA LEU A 79 -13.96 4.27 8.88
C LEU A 79 -14.06 5.26 10.04
N LYS A 80 -13.50 4.93 11.20
CA LYS A 80 -13.45 5.84 12.35
C LYS A 80 -12.60 7.09 12.11
N TYR A 81 -11.57 7.00 11.26
CA TYR A 81 -10.62 8.10 11.02
C TYR A 81 -10.77 8.73 9.63
N SER A 82 -11.99 8.74 9.08
CA SER A 82 -12.29 9.22 7.74
C SER A 82 -11.76 10.63 7.44
N GLU A 83 -11.96 11.58 8.35
CA GLU A 83 -11.50 12.97 8.19
C GLU A 83 -9.97 13.09 8.02
N ILE A 84 -9.23 12.25 8.74
CA ILE A 84 -7.76 12.25 8.70
C ILE A 84 -7.28 11.62 7.40
N ILE A 85 -7.96 10.59 6.92
CA ILE A 85 -7.63 9.94 5.64
C ILE A 85 -7.93 10.86 4.46
N GLU A 86 -9.04 11.59 4.48
CA GLU A 86 -9.36 12.60 3.46
C GLU A 86 -8.31 13.71 3.42
N SER A 87 -7.88 14.19 4.59
CA SER A 87 -6.81 15.20 4.67
C SER A 87 -5.47 14.65 4.21
N GLY A 88 -5.14 13.41 4.63
CA GLY A 88 -3.92 12.71 4.25
C GLY A 88 -3.84 12.39 2.77
N LYS A 89 -4.99 12.12 2.12
CA LYS A 89 -5.09 11.83 0.68
C LYS A 89 -4.48 12.92 -0.20
N LEU A 90 -4.49 14.16 0.26
CA LEU A 90 -3.95 15.30 -0.47
C LEU A 90 -2.41 15.35 -0.47
N ILE A 91 -1.77 14.66 0.47
CA ILE A 91 -0.32 14.77 0.72
C ILE A 91 0.41 13.42 0.67
N TRP A 92 -0.26 12.30 0.86
CA TRP A 92 0.37 10.99 0.77
C TRP A 92 0.49 10.59 -0.70
N PRO A 93 1.70 10.30 -1.22
CA PRO A 93 1.86 9.80 -2.59
C PRO A 93 1.58 8.29 -2.70
N VAL A 94 1.70 7.56 -1.59
CA VAL A 94 1.47 6.11 -1.49
C VAL A 94 0.86 5.78 -0.14
N VAL A 95 -0.03 4.80 -0.14
CA VAL A 95 -0.52 4.16 1.09
C VAL A 95 -0.19 2.67 1.06
N GLY A 96 0.09 2.09 2.23
CA GLY A 96 0.33 0.66 2.40
C GLY A 96 -0.81 -0.04 3.13
N ALA A 97 -1.05 -1.31 2.83
CA ALA A 97 -1.79 -2.20 3.72
C ALA A 97 -0.88 -3.35 4.14
N TYR A 98 -0.67 -3.48 5.44
CA TYR A 98 0.29 -4.42 6.01
C TYR A 98 -0.36 -5.77 6.32
N PHE A 99 0.28 -6.86 5.88
CA PHE A 99 -0.12 -8.23 6.14
C PHE A 99 0.77 -8.79 7.26
N PRO A 100 0.27 -8.93 8.51
CA PRO A 100 1.07 -9.45 9.61
C PRO A 100 1.40 -10.94 9.45
N PHE A 101 0.50 -11.71 8.84
CA PHE A 101 0.70 -13.10 8.46
C PHE A 101 -0.21 -13.46 7.28
N PHE A 102 0.18 -14.46 6.49
CA PHE A 102 -0.40 -14.79 5.18
C PHE A 102 -1.92 -15.05 5.14
N ARG A 103 -2.55 -15.39 6.27
CA ARG A 103 -3.98 -15.72 6.36
C ARG A 103 -4.86 -14.52 6.71
N ASP A 104 -4.27 -13.35 6.91
CA ASP A 104 -5.02 -12.16 7.28
C ASP A 104 -5.63 -11.49 6.05
N GLY A 105 -6.94 -11.66 5.87
CA GLY A 105 -7.68 -11.05 4.77
C GLY A 105 -8.03 -9.58 4.99
N ARG A 106 -7.83 -9.02 6.19
CA ARG A 106 -8.34 -7.68 6.54
C ARG A 106 -7.71 -6.57 5.70
N SER A 107 -6.45 -6.74 5.30
CA SER A 107 -5.75 -5.78 4.44
C SER A 107 -6.34 -5.70 3.02
N PHE A 108 -7.06 -6.72 2.55
CA PHE A 108 -7.88 -6.61 1.33
C PHE A 108 -9.08 -5.69 1.53
N SER A 109 -9.77 -5.82 2.67
CA SER A 109 -10.87 -4.91 3.03
C SER A 109 -10.38 -3.48 3.14
N THR A 110 -9.19 -3.26 3.70
CA THR A 110 -8.53 -1.95 3.73
C THR A 110 -8.35 -1.36 2.34
N ALA A 111 -7.75 -2.10 1.41
CA ALA A 111 -7.57 -1.63 0.04
C ALA A 111 -8.91 -1.36 -0.67
N ALA A 112 -9.90 -2.24 -0.49
CA ALA A 112 -11.24 -2.05 -1.04
C ALA A 112 -11.90 -0.76 -0.50
N LEU A 113 -11.86 -0.52 0.81
CA LEU A 113 -12.42 0.67 1.43
C LEU A 113 -11.73 1.94 0.94
N LEU A 114 -10.40 1.95 0.83
CA LEU A 114 -9.64 3.07 0.28
C LEU A 114 -10.10 3.43 -1.14
N ARG A 115 -10.30 2.42 -2.01
CA ARG A 115 -10.81 2.64 -3.38
C ARG A 115 -12.27 3.06 -3.42
N GLU A 116 -13.15 2.36 -2.69
CA GLU A 116 -14.60 2.50 -2.86
C GLU A 116 -15.21 3.63 -2.01
N ARG A 117 -14.66 3.91 -0.83
CA ARG A 117 -15.20 4.90 0.11
C ARG A 117 -14.45 6.21 0.08
N PHE A 118 -13.12 6.13 0.02
CA PHE A 118 -12.24 7.31 0.04
C PHE A 118 -11.79 7.74 -1.36
N ASP A 119 -12.25 7.05 -2.41
CA ASP A 119 -11.91 7.32 -3.81
C ASP A 119 -10.39 7.50 -4.01
N TRP A 120 -9.58 6.73 -3.29
CA TRP A 120 -8.14 6.82 -3.34
C TRP A 120 -7.65 6.46 -4.75
N GLN A 121 -6.95 7.39 -5.41
CA GLN A 121 -6.44 7.22 -6.78
C GLN A 121 -4.93 6.94 -6.82
N GLY A 122 -4.21 7.15 -5.72
CA GLY A 122 -2.78 6.91 -5.64
C GLY A 122 -2.41 5.43 -5.58
N GLU A 123 -1.12 5.17 -5.36
CA GLU A 123 -0.60 3.81 -5.19
C GLU A 123 -1.07 3.19 -3.87
N ILE A 124 -1.68 1.99 -3.91
CA ILE A 124 -1.88 1.14 -2.74
C ILE A 124 -0.89 -0.02 -2.77
N ARG A 125 -0.03 -0.12 -1.76
CA ARG A 125 1.03 -1.13 -1.64
C ARG A 125 0.67 -2.23 -0.66
N ALA A 126 0.80 -3.48 -1.06
CA ALA A 126 0.77 -4.63 -0.16
C ALA A 126 2.16 -4.81 0.49
N LEU A 127 2.21 -4.85 1.82
CA LEU A 127 3.43 -4.92 2.63
C LEU A 127 3.38 -6.10 3.61
N GLY A 128 4.53 -6.59 4.06
CA GLY A 128 4.62 -7.64 5.08
C GLY A 128 4.64 -9.06 4.48
N ASP A 129 3.81 -9.97 5.01
CA ASP A 129 3.79 -11.39 4.63
C ASP A 129 3.00 -11.66 3.33
N VAL A 130 3.33 -10.94 2.26
CA VAL A 130 2.61 -10.99 0.96
C VAL A 130 3.09 -12.19 0.14
N LEU A 131 2.16 -13.04 -0.29
CA LEU A 131 2.42 -14.23 -1.11
C LEU A 131 2.13 -14.04 -2.59
N ILE A 132 2.85 -14.76 -3.45
CA ILE A 132 2.66 -14.78 -4.90
C ILE A 132 1.20 -15.12 -5.24
N ASP A 133 0.61 -16.10 -4.57
CA ASP A 133 -0.75 -16.57 -4.89
C ASP A 133 -1.83 -15.48 -4.70
N GLN A 134 -1.55 -14.47 -3.88
CA GLN A 134 -2.48 -13.39 -3.55
C GLN A 134 -2.42 -12.22 -4.54
N LEU A 135 -1.40 -12.15 -5.39
CA LEU A 135 -1.11 -10.98 -6.23
C LEU A 135 -2.27 -10.61 -7.17
N LEU A 136 -2.80 -11.58 -7.90
CA LEU A 136 -3.88 -11.30 -8.85
C LEU A 136 -5.17 -10.86 -8.13
N GLN A 137 -5.51 -11.50 -7.02
CA GLN A 137 -6.66 -11.11 -6.20
C GLN A 137 -6.45 -9.71 -5.62
N GLY A 138 -5.27 -9.43 -5.09
CA GLY A 138 -4.93 -8.12 -4.52
C GLY A 138 -5.02 -7.01 -5.56
N ALA A 139 -4.46 -7.28 -6.75
CA ALA A 139 -4.59 -6.38 -7.88
C ALA A 139 -6.06 -6.14 -8.22
N ARG A 140 -6.89 -7.18 -8.25
CA ARG A 140 -8.33 -7.05 -8.54
C ARG A 140 -9.15 -6.33 -7.49
N VAL A 141 -8.67 -6.26 -6.25
CA VAL A 141 -9.34 -5.59 -5.11
C VAL A 141 -8.97 -4.11 -5.01
N GLY A 142 -7.69 -3.76 -5.17
CA GLY A 142 -7.29 -2.36 -5.01
C GLY A 142 -5.79 -2.08 -5.04
N PHE A 143 -4.94 -3.10 -4.86
CA PHE A 143 -3.50 -2.93 -4.76
C PHE A 143 -2.86 -2.65 -6.12
N ASP A 144 -1.91 -1.72 -6.16
CA ASP A 144 -1.07 -1.44 -7.33
C ASP A 144 0.34 -1.96 -7.17
N SER A 145 0.86 -2.13 -5.96
CA SER A 145 2.22 -2.60 -5.76
C SER A 145 2.31 -3.64 -4.66
N PHE A 146 3.32 -4.50 -4.75
CA PHE A 146 3.47 -5.65 -3.88
C PHE A 146 4.94 -5.80 -3.48
N GLU A 147 5.21 -5.66 -2.18
CA GLU A 147 6.45 -6.09 -1.57
C GLU A 147 6.29 -7.53 -1.10
N LEU A 148 6.68 -8.47 -1.98
CA LEU A 148 6.65 -9.90 -1.67
C LEU A 148 7.60 -10.25 -0.54
N ARG A 149 7.38 -11.39 0.11
CA ARG A 149 8.40 -11.94 1.01
C ARG A 149 9.72 -12.23 0.28
N PRO A 150 10.89 -12.07 0.95
CA PRO A 150 12.20 -12.27 0.33
C PRO A 150 12.49 -13.69 -0.19
N ASP A 151 11.77 -14.71 0.29
CA ASP A 151 11.92 -16.10 -0.11
C ASP A 151 11.20 -16.47 -1.41
N GLN A 152 10.50 -15.52 -2.03
CA GLN A 152 9.70 -15.73 -3.24
C GLN A 152 10.38 -15.20 -4.51
N ASN A 153 10.14 -15.88 -5.63
CA ASN A 153 10.73 -15.52 -6.92
C ASN A 153 9.86 -14.49 -7.67
N LEU A 154 10.45 -13.33 -7.99
CA LEU A 154 9.77 -12.22 -8.67
C LEU A 154 9.36 -12.54 -10.12
N ASP A 155 10.12 -13.36 -10.85
CA ASP A 155 9.76 -13.76 -12.22
C ASP A 155 8.54 -14.67 -12.25
N ILE A 156 8.42 -15.58 -11.27
CA ILE A 156 7.23 -16.42 -11.08
C ILE A 156 6.04 -15.54 -10.71
N ALA A 157 6.26 -14.58 -9.82
CA ALA A 157 5.24 -13.65 -9.38
C ALA A 157 4.63 -12.82 -10.52
N LEU A 158 5.45 -12.34 -11.47
CA LEU A 158 4.94 -11.63 -12.66
C LEU A 158 4.02 -12.49 -13.52
N LYS A 159 4.30 -13.80 -13.61
CA LYS A 159 3.46 -14.73 -14.39
C LYS A 159 2.10 -14.95 -13.74
N GLN A 160 1.98 -14.77 -12.41
CA GLN A 160 0.73 -14.96 -11.68
C GLN A 160 -0.41 -14.07 -12.19
N PHE A 161 -0.11 -12.86 -12.67
CA PHE A 161 -1.14 -11.98 -13.22
C PHE A 161 -1.77 -12.49 -14.52
N ASN A 162 -1.12 -13.43 -15.20
CA ASN A 162 -1.59 -14.05 -16.44
C ASN A 162 -2.11 -15.49 -16.24
N LEU A 163 -2.28 -15.93 -14.98
CA LEU A 163 -2.64 -17.32 -14.69
C LEU A 163 -4.03 -17.71 -15.22
N TYR A 164 -4.96 -16.76 -15.28
CA TYR A 164 -6.32 -16.98 -15.77
C TYR A 164 -6.62 -16.07 -16.96
N SER A 165 -7.11 -16.67 -18.05
CA SER A 165 -7.57 -15.94 -19.24
C SER A 165 -9.01 -15.44 -19.14
N VAL A 166 -9.77 -15.93 -18.16
CA VAL A 166 -11.19 -15.58 -17.95
C VAL A 166 -11.35 -14.98 -16.55
N THR A 167 -11.97 -13.80 -16.48
CA THR A 167 -12.36 -13.15 -15.22
C THR A 167 -13.83 -13.46 -14.94
N THR A 168 -14.13 -14.02 -13.77
CA THR A 168 -15.49 -14.40 -13.35
C THR A 168 -16.04 -13.49 -12.24
N GLN A 169 -15.23 -12.59 -11.71
CA GLN A 169 -15.56 -11.70 -10.58
C GLN A 169 -15.22 -10.26 -10.93
N ASN A 170 -16.05 -9.32 -10.47
CA ASN A 170 -15.83 -7.90 -10.68
C ASN A 170 -14.49 -7.44 -10.10
N SER A 171 -13.83 -6.52 -10.80
CA SER A 171 -12.60 -5.88 -10.35
C SER A 171 -12.76 -4.37 -10.31
N TRP A 172 -12.13 -3.69 -9.34
CA TRP A 172 -12.04 -2.21 -9.34
C TRP A 172 -11.30 -1.67 -10.58
N ARG A 173 -10.52 -2.53 -11.25
CA ARG A 173 -9.78 -2.22 -12.47
C ARG A 173 -10.67 -2.17 -13.70
N GLU A 174 -11.74 -2.96 -13.70
CA GLU A 174 -12.67 -3.04 -14.81
C GLU A 174 -13.72 -1.94 -14.71
N GLN A 175 -14.17 -1.43 -15.86
CA GLN A 175 -15.32 -0.54 -15.89
C GLN A 175 -16.52 -1.33 -15.39
N ARG A 176 -17.15 -0.89 -14.29
CA ARG A 176 -18.34 -1.57 -13.76
C ARG A 176 -19.35 -1.69 -14.89
N ALA A 177 -19.77 -2.91 -15.23
CA ALA A 177 -20.90 -3.16 -16.11
C ALA A 177 -22.19 -2.72 -15.39
N THR A 178 -22.35 -1.41 -15.22
CA THR A 178 -23.60 -0.84 -14.74
C THR A 178 -24.34 -0.38 -15.99
N ILE A 179 -25.57 -0.85 -16.11
CA ILE A 179 -26.48 -0.70 -17.24
C ILE A 179 -26.73 0.80 -17.49
N ALA A 180 -26.91 1.14 -18.78
CA ALA A 180 -27.33 2.45 -19.28
C ALA A 180 -28.60 3.00 -18.59
#